data_AF-A8GQ99-F1
#
_entry.id   AF-A8GQ99-F1
#
_cell.length_a   1.000
_cell.length_b   1.000
_cell.length_c   1.000
_cell.angle_alpha   90.00
_cell.angle_beta   90.00
_cell.angle_gamma   90.00
#
_symmetry.space_group_name_H-M   'P 1'
#
loop_
_entity.id
_entity.type
_entity.pdbx_description
1 polymer ?
#
loop_
_entity_poly.entity_id
_entity_poly.type
_entity_poly.pdbx_seq_one_letter_code
_entity_poly.pdbx_strand_id
1 'polypeptide(L)'
;MFPRKIILIENNFGGYSTPRNIIKTIITLIDPKFGETVYDHFCGAGGVLTEVVNYIKENNIINTEEDLEKLMFNTLYGRELTKTTRIAKMNTVLQCYDGHSEIQQIDTLRVDELFLFYTNNEAKLNSLWQ
;
A
#
# COMPACT_ATOMS: atom_id res chain seq x y z
N MET A 1 -2.92 5.93 22.41
CA MET A 1 -2.31 4.69 21.88
C MET A 1 -1.67 5.05 20.54
N PHE A 2 -0.37 4.81 20.36
CA PHE A 2 0.39 5.23 19.16
C PHE A 2 -0.28 4.73 17.87
N PRO A 3 -0.23 5.50 16.76
CA PRO A 3 -0.75 5.02 15.49
C PRO A 3 -0.03 3.73 15.09
N ARG A 4 -0.79 2.75 14.56
CA ARG A 4 -0.19 1.58 13.90
C ARG A 4 0.82 2.07 12.87
N LYS A 5 1.98 1.42 12.82
CA LYS A 5 3.18 1.85 12.08
C LYS A 5 2.82 2.15 10.62
N ILE A 6 2.85 3.43 10.23
CA ILE A 6 2.64 3.86 8.83
C ILE A 6 4.02 3.97 8.20
N ILE A 7 4.26 3.15 7.18
CA ILE A 7 5.51 3.13 6.42
C ILE A 7 5.32 4.02 5.20
N LEU A 8 6.11 5.10 5.10
CA LEU A 8 6.13 6.04 3.97
C LEU A 8 7.36 5.75 3.10
N ILE A 9 7.14 5.54 1.80
CA ILE A 9 8.21 5.23 0.83
C ILE A 9 8.15 6.30 -0.27
N GLU A 10 9.13 7.20 -0.29
CA GLU A 10 9.28 8.25 -1.31
C GLU A 10 10.04 7.75 -2.55
N ASN A 11 9.35 7.76 -3.70
CA ASN A 11 9.97 7.64 -5.02
C ASN A 11 9.95 9.01 -5.71
N ASN A 12 11.11 9.51 -6.12
CA ASN A 12 11.27 10.84 -6.70
C ASN A 12 11.38 10.77 -8.25
N PHE A 13 10.53 11.55 -8.93
CA PHE A 13 10.54 12.00 -10.34
C PHE A 13 10.38 10.98 -11.49
N GLY A 14 9.48 11.34 -12.42
CA GLY A 14 8.97 10.50 -13.51
C GLY A 14 10.02 9.89 -14.42
N GLY A 15 9.84 8.59 -14.71
CA GLY A 15 10.62 7.83 -15.68
C GLY A 15 11.55 6.76 -15.10
N TYR A 16 11.66 6.61 -13.78
CA TYR A 16 12.58 5.66 -13.17
C TYR A 16 11.86 4.70 -12.23
N SER A 17 11.77 3.44 -12.66
CA SER A 17 11.30 2.34 -11.83
C SER A 17 12.38 1.99 -10.83
N THR A 18 12.05 1.96 -9.53
CA THR A 18 12.98 1.52 -8.49
C THR A 18 13.44 0.09 -8.80
N PRO A 19 14.76 -0.17 -8.91
CA PRO A 19 15.28 -1.51 -9.16
C PRO A 19 14.74 -2.51 -8.14
N ARG A 20 14.31 -3.70 -8.61
CA ARG A 20 13.67 -4.71 -7.73
C ARG A 20 14.54 -5.14 -6.54
N ASN A 21 15.86 -5.18 -6.73
CA ASN A 21 16.79 -5.48 -5.64
C ASN A 21 16.72 -4.42 -4.52
N ILE A 22 16.63 -3.14 -4.87
CA ILE A 22 16.50 -2.05 -3.89
C ILE A 22 15.16 -2.17 -3.15
N ILE A 23 14.06 -2.38 -3.88
CA ILE A 23 12.73 -2.58 -3.28
C ILE A 23 12.76 -3.73 -2.27
N LYS A 24 13.30 -4.89 -2.67
CA LYS A 24 13.43 -6.07 -1.82
C LYS A 24 14.23 -5.80 -0.56
N THR A 25 15.38 -5.15 -0.68
CA THR A 25 16.21 -4.79 0.48
C THR A 25 15.46 -3.86 1.42
N ILE A 26 14.79 -2.82 0.90
CA ILE A 26 14.00 -1.88 1.70
C ILE A 26 12.89 -2.62 2.47
N ILE A 27 12.12 -3.48 1.79
CA ILE A 27 11.03 -4.22 2.42
C ILE A 27 11.54 -5.21 3.46
N THR A 28 12.66 -5.89 3.18
CA THR A 28 13.30 -6.79 4.14
C THR A 28 13.75 -6.05 5.40
N LEU A 29 14.25 -4.82 5.27
CA LEU A 29 14.65 -3.99 6.40
C LEU A 29 13.45 -3.44 7.19
N ILE A 30 12.37 -3.11 6.49
CA ILE A 30 11.12 -2.63 7.08
C ILE A 30 10.39 -3.74 7.85
N ASP A 31 10.49 -4.97 7.33
CA ASP A 31 9.87 -6.19 7.86
C ASP A 31 8.35 -6.02 8.14
N PRO A 32 7.54 -5.70 7.11
CA PRO A 32 6.11 -5.47 7.28
C PRO A 32 5.41 -6.75 7.73
N LYS A 33 4.51 -6.62 8.72
CA LYS A 33 3.76 -7.74 9.30
C LYS A 33 2.32 -7.78 8.81
N PHE A 34 1.74 -8.98 8.84
CA PHE A 34 0.32 -9.15 8.57
C PHE A 34 -0.54 -8.33 9.55
N GLY A 35 -1.52 -7.60 9.02
CA GLY A 35 -2.37 -6.69 9.80
C GLY A 35 -1.83 -5.27 9.97
N GLU A 36 -0.64 -4.97 9.45
CA GLU A 36 -0.14 -3.60 9.28
C GLU A 36 -0.66 -2.99 7.97
N THR A 37 -0.74 -1.65 7.93
CA THR A 37 -1.16 -0.91 6.74
C THR A 37 0.04 -0.27 6.07
N VAL A 38 0.08 -0.37 4.75
CA VAL A 38 1.17 0.08 3.90
C VAL A 38 0.61 1.14 2.97
N TYR A 39 1.25 2.30 2.94
CA TYR A 39 0.82 3.42 2.13
C TYR A 39 1.97 3.96 1.27
N ASP A 40 1.76 3.92 -0.05
CA ASP A 40 2.70 4.48 -1.02
C ASP A 40 2.07 5.68 -1.74
N HIS A 41 2.56 6.88 -1.46
CA HIS A 41 2.03 8.14 -2.00
C HIS A 41 2.46 8.44 -3.44
N PHE A 42 3.44 7.70 -3.97
CA PHE A 42 3.93 7.81 -5.35
C PHE A 42 4.14 6.40 -5.94
N CYS A 43 3.05 5.62 -5.96
CA CYS A 43 3.16 4.19 -6.19
C CYS A 43 3.55 3.82 -7.63
N GLY A 44 3.47 4.75 -8.58
CA GLY A 44 3.83 4.50 -9.98
C GLY A 44 3.09 3.29 -10.55
N ALA A 45 3.82 2.25 -10.93
CA ALA A 45 3.28 0.97 -11.44
C ALA A 45 3.01 -0.07 -10.34
N GLY A 46 3.09 0.28 -9.06
CA GLY A 46 2.75 -0.58 -7.92
C GLY A 46 3.83 -1.59 -7.51
N GLY A 47 5.08 -1.40 -7.94
CA GLY A 47 6.17 -2.36 -7.68
C GLY A 47 6.47 -2.58 -6.20
N VAL A 48 6.45 -1.50 -5.40
CA VAL A 48 6.67 -1.57 -3.95
C VAL A 48 5.52 -2.30 -3.25
N LEU A 49 4.27 -1.87 -3.50
CA LEU A 49 3.07 -2.49 -2.92
C LEU A 49 3.01 -3.99 -3.20
N THR A 50 3.35 -4.38 -4.42
CA THR A 50 3.32 -5.78 -4.83
C THR A 50 4.41 -6.61 -4.14
N GLU A 51 5.61 -6.06 -4.01
CA GLU A 51 6.70 -6.73 -3.31
C GLU A 51 6.42 -6.87 -1.80
N VAL A 52 5.71 -5.90 -1.20
CA VAL A 52 5.29 -6.00 0.21
C VAL A 52 4.30 -7.16 0.41
N VAL A 53 3.34 -7.34 -0.50
CA VAL A 53 2.44 -8.49 -0.45
C VAL A 53 3.18 -9.81 -0.57
N ASN A 54 4.13 -9.90 -1.53
CA ASN A 54 4.94 -11.10 -1.69
C ASN A 54 5.75 -11.40 -0.41
N TYR A 55 6.38 -10.38 0.17
CA TYR A 55 7.11 -10.52 1.42
C TYR A 55 6.23 -11.00 2.58
N ILE A 56 5.02 -10.43 2.73
CA ILE A 56 4.09 -10.85 3.78
C ILE A 56 3.62 -12.29 3.56
N LYS A 57 3.31 -12.68 2.31
CA LYS A 57 2.92 -14.05 1.94
C LYS A 57 4.02 -15.07 2.22
N GLU A 58 5.28 -14.71 1.95
CA GLU A 58 6.44 -15.58 2.17
C GLU A 58 6.82 -15.72 3.66
N ASN A 59 6.66 -14.67 4.46
CA ASN A 59 7.10 -14.65 5.87
C ASN A 59 6.01 -14.94 6.91
N ASN A 60 4.73 -14.79 6.58
CA ASN A 60 3.61 -15.14 7.44
C ASN A 60 2.76 -16.17 6.71
N ILE A 61 2.93 -17.46 7.02
CA ILE A 61 2.14 -18.55 6.41
C ILE A 61 0.67 -18.22 6.62
N ILE A 62 0.02 -17.69 5.58
CA ILE A 62 -1.38 -17.34 5.60
C ILE A 62 -2.13 -18.67 5.63
N ASN A 63 -2.71 -19.01 6.77
CA ASN A 63 -3.27 -20.35 6.99
C ASN A 63 -4.76 -20.42 6.66
N THR A 64 -5.43 -19.26 6.45
CA THR A 64 -6.88 -19.18 6.26
C THR A 64 -7.25 -18.24 5.10
N GLU A 65 -8.40 -18.48 4.46
CA GLU A 65 -8.95 -17.58 3.44
C GLU A 65 -9.28 -16.19 4.01
N GLU A 66 -9.73 -16.10 5.26
CA GLU A 66 -10.00 -14.81 5.92
C GLU A 66 -8.74 -13.95 6.12
N ASP A 67 -7.60 -14.58 6.41
CA ASP A 67 -6.34 -13.84 6.53
C ASP A 67 -5.86 -13.34 5.15
N LEU A 68 -6.12 -14.12 4.10
CA LEU A 68 -5.93 -13.67 2.71
C LEU A 68 -6.81 -12.46 2.42
N GLU A 69 -8.10 -12.52 2.72
CA GLU A 69 -9.02 -11.39 2.52
C GLU A 69 -8.59 -10.13 3.31
N LYS A 70 -8.17 -10.27 4.56
CA LYS A 70 -7.67 -9.11 5.34
C LYS A 70 -6.39 -8.52 4.76
N LEU A 71 -5.48 -9.36 4.25
CA LEU A 71 -4.30 -8.90 3.53
C LEU A 71 -4.72 -8.13 2.27
N MET A 72 -5.78 -8.59 1.61
CA MET A 72 -6.26 -8.05 0.34
C MET A 72 -7.00 -6.70 0.51
N PHE A 73 -7.95 -6.59 1.43
CA PHE A 73 -8.87 -5.44 1.50
C PHE A 73 -8.37 -4.27 2.37
N ASN A 74 -7.53 -4.54 3.39
CA ASN A 74 -7.27 -3.56 4.45
C ASN A 74 -5.78 -3.22 4.64
N THR A 75 -4.89 -3.74 3.80
CA THR A 75 -3.44 -3.64 4.03
C THR A 75 -2.77 -2.65 3.09
N LEU A 76 -3.21 -2.53 1.83
CA LEU A 76 -2.49 -1.76 0.80
C LEU A 76 -3.25 -0.52 0.36
N TYR A 77 -2.55 0.61 0.42
CA TYR A 77 -3.06 1.90 -0.02
C TYR A 77 -2.03 2.57 -0.94
N GLY A 78 -2.48 3.20 -2.01
CA GLY A 78 -1.58 3.80 -2.98
C GLY A 78 -2.15 5.07 -3.59
N ARG A 79 -1.30 6.03 -3.91
CA ARG A 79 -1.66 7.18 -4.74
C ARG A 79 -0.64 7.40 -5.83
N GLU A 80 -1.13 7.82 -6.97
CA GLU A 80 -0.29 8.17 -8.10
C GLU A 80 -0.99 9.26 -8.92
N LEU A 81 -0.27 10.33 -9.24
CA LEU A 81 -0.82 11.47 -9.96
C LEU A 81 -1.23 11.06 -11.39
N THR A 82 -0.43 10.19 -12.00
CA THR A 82 -0.54 9.85 -13.41
C THR A 82 -1.44 8.64 -13.68
N LYS A 83 -1.79 8.42 -14.96
CA LYS A 83 -2.57 7.25 -15.41
C LYS A 83 -1.87 5.91 -15.15
N THR A 84 -0.62 5.92 -14.69
CA THR A 84 0.16 4.76 -14.24
C THR A 84 -0.53 4.03 -13.09
N THR A 85 -1.38 4.73 -12.32
CA THR A 85 -2.33 4.15 -11.34
C THR A 85 -3.06 2.92 -11.87
N ARG A 86 -3.46 2.89 -13.15
CA ARG A 86 -4.16 1.74 -13.75
C ARG A 86 -3.26 0.51 -13.88
N ILE A 87 -1.99 0.72 -14.18
CA ILE A 87 -0.98 -0.35 -14.22
C ILE A 87 -0.71 -0.86 -12.81
N ALA A 88 -0.62 0.04 -11.82
CA ALA A 88 -0.51 -0.35 -10.42
C ALA A 88 -1.69 -1.22 -9.98
N LYS A 89 -2.93 -0.78 -10.25
CA LYS A 89 -4.14 -1.59 -9.98
C LYS A 89 -4.08 -2.96 -10.64
N MET A 90 -3.72 -3.01 -11.92
CA MET A 90 -3.64 -4.27 -12.64
C MET A 90 -2.56 -5.20 -12.06
N ASN A 91 -1.42 -4.66 -11.66
CA ASN A 91 -0.33 -5.42 -11.04
C ASN A 91 -0.73 -5.98 -9.67
N THR A 92 -1.43 -5.19 -8.84
CA THR A 92 -2.00 -5.70 -7.58
C THR A 92 -3.11 -6.73 -7.83
N VAL A 93 -3.98 -6.56 -8.83
CA VAL A 93 -4.95 -7.61 -9.19
C VAL A 93 -4.25 -8.92 -9.55
N LEU A 94 -3.24 -8.87 -10.41
CA LEU A 94 -2.57 -10.06 -10.92
C LEU A 94 -1.73 -10.78 -9.86
N GLN A 95 -1.06 -10.05 -8.98
CA GLN A 95 -0.14 -10.63 -7.99
C GLN A 95 -0.78 -10.80 -6.60
N CYS A 96 -1.84 -10.04 -6.32
CA CYS A 96 -2.53 -9.99 -5.03
C CYS A 96 -3.97 -10.53 -5.09
N TYR A 97 -4.44 -10.99 -6.27
CA TYR A 97 -5.80 -11.51 -6.49
C TYR A 97 -6.94 -10.53 -6.14
N ASP A 98 -6.66 -9.22 -6.15
CA ASP A 98 -7.62 -8.21 -5.66
C ASP A 98 -7.78 -7.00 -6.61
N GLY A 99 -9.03 -6.69 -6.96
CA GLY A 99 -9.45 -5.49 -7.70
C GLY A 99 -9.93 -4.33 -6.85
N HIS A 100 -9.87 -4.47 -5.51
CA HIS A 100 -10.39 -3.52 -4.53
C HIS A 100 -9.30 -2.72 -3.80
N SER A 101 -8.03 -2.91 -4.15
CA SER A 101 -6.93 -2.14 -3.58
C SER A 101 -7.21 -0.65 -3.77
N GLU A 102 -7.15 0.13 -2.68
CA GLU A 102 -7.42 1.58 -2.63
C GLU A 102 -6.27 2.39 -3.24
N ILE A 103 -5.89 2.02 -4.47
CA ILE A 103 -4.92 2.73 -5.29
C ILE A 103 -5.70 3.81 -6.05
N GLN A 104 -5.37 5.09 -5.85
CA GLN A 104 -6.17 6.20 -6.36
C GLN A 104 -5.34 7.11 -7.27
N GLN A 105 -5.94 7.55 -8.39
CA GLN A 105 -5.29 8.51 -9.28
C GLN A 105 -5.57 9.92 -8.78
N ILE A 106 -4.69 10.43 -7.93
CA ILE A 106 -4.94 11.59 -7.06
C ILE A 106 -3.61 12.35 -6.90
N ASP A 107 -3.69 13.67 -6.76
CA ASP A 107 -2.51 14.48 -6.45
C ASP A 107 -2.24 14.42 -4.94
N THR A 108 -1.27 13.60 -4.55
CA THR A 108 -0.95 13.41 -3.13
C THR A 108 -0.57 14.71 -2.41
N LEU A 109 -0.02 15.70 -3.12
CA LEU A 109 0.40 16.97 -2.53
C LEU A 109 -0.72 18.01 -2.44
N ARG A 110 -1.89 17.71 -3.01
CA ARG A 110 -3.05 18.62 -2.94
C ARG A 110 -3.58 18.68 -1.52
N VAL A 111 -3.59 19.89 -0.96
CA VAL A 111 -3.89 20.15 0.47
C VAL A 111 -5.27 19.62 0.87
N ASP A 112 -6.26 19.72 -0.01
CA ASP A 112 -7.60 19.16 0.17
C ASP A 112 -7.60 17.62 0.23
N GLU A 113 -6.86 16.96 -0.65
CA GLU A 113 -6.79 15.50 -0.73
C GLU A 113 -5.92 14.87 0.37
N LEU A 114 -4.91 15.61 0.84
CA LEU A 114 -4.10 15.25 2.00
C LEU A 114 -4.93 15.36 3.28
N PHE A 115 -5.64 16.48 3.47
CA PHE A 115 -6.50 16.69 4.63
C PHE A 115 -7.62 15.65 4.70
N LEU A 116 -8.29 15.36 3.57
CA LEU A 116 -9.31 14.31 3.46
C LEU A 116 -8.79 12.91 3.80
N PHE A 117 -7.57 12.57 3.42
CA PHE A 117 -6.95 11.29 3.78
C PHE A 117 -6.78 11.16 5.30
N TYR A 118 -6.24 12.19 5.95
CA TYR A 118 -6.05 12.20 7.39
C TYR A 118 -7.39 12.15 8.13
N THR A 119 -8.39 12.94 7.72
CA THR A 119 -9.71 12.94 8.38
C THR A 119 -10.49 11.64 8.16
N ASN A 120 -10.43 11.05 6.97
CA ASN A 120 -11.14 9.80 6.67
C ASN A 120 -10.50 8.59 7.35
N ASN A 121 -9.17 8.57 7.48
CA ASN A 121 -8.49 7.53 8.25
C ASN A 121 -8.68 7.72 9.76
N GLU A 122 -8.73 8.95 10.28
CA GLU A 122 -9.16 9.17 11.67
C GLU A 122 -10.59 8.71 11.92
N ALA A 123 -11.53 8.94 10.99
CA ALA A 123 -12.91 8.47 11.10
C ALA A 123 -13.04 6.93 11.05
N LYS A 124 -12.30 6.25 10.16
CA LYS A 124 -12.21 4.78 10.12
C LYS A 124 -11.53 4.20 11.35
N LEU A 125 -10.54 4.89 11.90
CA LEU A 125 -9.92 4.53 13.17
C LEU A 125 -10.95 4.64 14.30
N ASN A 126 -11.69 5.74 14.40
CA ASN A 126 -12.66 5.97 15.48
C ASN A 126 -13.89 5.02 15.45
N SER A 127 -14.30 4.50 14.30
CA SER A 127 -15.38 3.49 14.21
C SER A 127 -14.95 2.07 14.61
N LEU A 128 -13.65 1.82 14.76
CA LEU A 128 -13.09 0.55 15.23
C LEU A 128 -12.77 0.55 16.74
N TRP A 129 -13.05 1.67 17.42
CA TRP A 129 -12.87 1.86 18.87
C TRP A 129 -14.20 2.12 19.62
N GLN A 130 -15.33 1.70 19.04
CA GLN A 130 -16.62 1.55 19.74
C GLN A 130 -17.02 0.07 19.77
#